data_AF-A0A5N9AFW6-F1
#
_entry.id   AF-A0A5N9AFW6-F1
#
_cell.length_a   1.000
_cell.length_b   1.000
_cell.length_c   1.000
_cell.angle_alpha   90.00
_cell.angle_beta   90.00
_cell.angle_gamma   90.00
#
_symmetry.space_group_name_H-M   'P 1'
#
loop_
_entity.id
_entity.type
_entity.pdbx_description
1 polymer ?
#
loop_
_entity_poly.entity_id
_entity_poly.type
_entity_poly.pdbx_seq_one_letter_code
_entity_poly.pdbx_strand_id
1 'polypeptide(L)' 'MKVTCKEISELFGVDYLQASGLLKILIKSGVCEISGENRSSGRGRPTVEYKLPRSVTIDFSSGKIDGIGEC' A
#
# COMPACT_ATOMS: atom_id res chain seq x y z
N MET A 1 2.04 4.42 8.75
CA MET A 1 3.18 3.46 8.70
C MET A 1 3.78 3.42 7.31
N LYS A 2 5.08 3.15 7.15
CA LYS A 2 5.72 2.98 5.84
C LYS A 2 5.86 1.50 5.49
N VAL A 3 5.48 1.13 4.28
CA VAL A 3 5.62 -0.25 3.77
C VAL A 3 5.93 -0.27 2.28
N THR A 4 6.40 -1.41 1.82
CA THR A 4 6.61 -1.74 0.41
C THR A 4 5.54 -2.72 -0.08
N CYS A 5 5.40 -2.84 -1.41
CA CYS A 5 4.49 -3.84 -1.99
C CYS A 5 4.86 -5.28 -1.61
N LYS A 6 6.15 -5.55 -1.40
CA LYS A 6 6.65 -6.85 -0.96
C LYS A 6 6.19 -7.17 0.46
N GLU A 7 6.33 -6.21 1.38
CA GLU A 7 5.88 -6.40 2.77
C GLU A 7 4.36 -6.63 2.85
N ILE A 8 3.57 -5.94 2.03
CA ILE A 8 2.11 -6.19 1.94
C ILE A 8 1.81 -7.59 1.41
N SER A 9 2.53 -8.03 0.37
CA SER A 9 2.40 -9.40 -0.16
C SER A 9 2.68 -10.45 0.91
N GLU A 10 3.74 -10.26 1.70
CA GLU A 10 4.12 -11.17 2.80
C GLU A 10 3.12 -11.11 3.97
N LEU A 11 2.68 -9.91 4.38
CA LEU A 11 1.75 -9.71 5.50
C LEU A 11 0.38 -10.36 5.27
N PHE A 12 -0.14 -10.25 4.04
CA PHE A 12 -1.46 -10.81 3.69
C PHE A 12 -1.38 -12.21 3.08
N GLY A 13 -0.17 -12.73 2.82
CA GLY A 13 0.02 -14.02 2.16
C GLY A 13 -0.56 -14.06 0.74
N VAL A 14 -0.47 -12.94 0.01
CA VAL A 14 -1.00 -12.77 -1.36
C VAL A 14 0.14 -12.57 -2.35
N ASP A 15 -0.13 -12.79 -3.64
CA ASP A 15 0.89 -12.55 -4.65
C ASP A 15 1.20 -11.05 -4.83
N TYR A 16 2.31 -10.75 -5.50
CA TYR A 16 2.78 -9.39 -5.69
C TYR A 16 1.79 -8.53 -6.52
N LEU A 17 1.11 -9.12 -7.51
CA LEU A 17 0.16 -8.39 -8.35
C LEU A 17 -1.12 -8.05 -7.59
N GLN A 18 -1.60 -8.96 -6.73
CA GLN A 18 -2.72 -8.75 -5.82
C GLN A 18 -2.39 -7.66 -4.79
N ALA A 19 -1.22 -7.72 -4.16
CA ALA A 19 -0.74 -6.67 -3.26
C ALA A 19 -0.65 -5.31 -3.99
N SER A 20 -0.13 -5.30 -5.22
CA SER A 20 -0.07 -4.10 -6.06
C SER A 20 -1.46 -3.55 -6.40
N GLY A 21 -2.41 -4.44 -6.70
CA GLY A 21 -3.82 -4.10 -6.94
C GLY A 21 -4.47 -3.44 -5.72
N LEU A 22 -4.26 -4.04 -4.53
CA LEU A 22 -4.76 -3.52 -3.27
C LEU A 22 -4.22 -2.10 -3.01
N LEU A 23 -2.90 -1.91 -3.11
CA LEU A 23 -2.28 -0.59 -2.91
C LEU A 23 -2.81 0.46 -3.89
N LYS A 24 -3.04 0.10 -5.16
CA LYS A 24 -3.64 1.02 -6.15
C LYS A 24 -5.05 1.45 -5.77
N ILE A 25 -5.86 0.54 -5.23
CA ILE A 25 -7.21 0.85 -4.75
C ILE A 25 -7.13 1.86 -3.60
N LEU A 26 -6.27 1.59 -2.61
CA LEU A 26 -6.10 2.46 -1.43
C LEU A 26 -5.55 3.85 -1.79
N ILE A 27 -4.67 3.95 -2.79
CA ILE A 27 -4.17 5.23 -3.29
C ILE A 27 -5.29 6.00 -3.99
N LYS A 28 -6.06 5.33 -4.87
CA LYS A 28 -7.17 5.96 -5.57
C LYS A 28 -8.28 6.43 -4.63
N SER A 29 -8.46 5.78 -3.49
CA SER A 29 -9.40 6.20 -2.46
C SER A 29 -8.87 7.30 -1.54
N GLY A 30 -7.61 7.75 -1.71
CA GLY A 30 -6.98 8.76 -0.88
C GLY A 30 -6.59 8.28 0.53
N VAL A 31 -6.62 6.97 0.76
CA VAL A 31 -6.29 6.37 2.07
C VAL A 31 -4.81 5.97 2.14
N CYS A 32 -4.13 5.88 1.00
CA CYS A 32 -2.70 5.55 0.93
C CYS A 32 -1.98 6.59 0.07
N GLU A 33 -0.74 6.89 0.42
CA GLU A 33 0.12 7.79 -0.37
C GLU A 33 1.45 7.12 -0.72
N ILE A 34 2.11 7.58 -1.78
CA ILE A 34 3.48 7.17 -2.09
C ILE A 34 4.40 8.06 -1.26
N SER A 35 5.12 7.46 -0.31
CA SER A 35 6.04 8.18 0.58
C SER A 35 7.39 8.46 -0.06
N GLY A 36 7.76 7.74 -1.13
CA GLY A 36 9.02 7.92 -1.85
C GLY A 36 9.48 6.67 -2.59
N GLU A 37 10.66 6.77 -3.17
CA GLU A 37 11.36 5.66 -3.79
C GLU A 37 12.71 5.45 -3.10
N ASN A 38 12.94 4.24 -2.60
CA ASN A 38 14.21 3.85 -2.02
C ASN A 38 15.08 3.20 -3.10
N ARG A 39 16.12 3.93 -3.53
CA ARG A 39 17.13 3.40 -4.44
C ARG A 39 18.18 2.66 -3.62
N SER A 40 18.10 1.33 -3.61
CA SER A 40 19.23 0.51 -3.17
C SER A 40 20.40 0.74 -4.13
N SER A 41 21.63 0.73 -3.63
CA SER A 41 22.86 1.07 -4.38
C SER A 41 23.20 0.18 -5.59
N GLY A 42 22.32 -0.75 -5.98
CA GLY A 42 22.48 -1.65 -7.13
C GLY A 42 21.76 -1.18 -8.41
N ARG A 43 21.90 -1.95 -9.50
CA ARG A 43 21.24 -1.70 -10.81
C ARG A 43 19.75 -2.12 -10.84
N GLY A 44 19.07 -2.10 -9.69
CA GLY A 44 17.66 -2.49 -9.56
C GLY A 44 16.69 -1.33 -9.80
N ARG A 45 15.42 -1.66 -10.08
CA ARG A 45 14.35 -0.67 -10.04
C ARG A 45 14.20 -0.16 -8.60
N PRO A 46 13.99 1.15 -8.37
CA PRO A 46 13.75 1.68 -7.04
C PRO A 46 12.57 0.98 -6.37
N THR A 47 12.69 0.69 -5.07
CA THR A 47 11.59 0.13 -4.28
C THR A 47 10.67 1.27 -3.88
N VAL A 48 9.39 1.17 -4.21
CA VAL A 48 8.40 2.18 -3.84
C VAL A 48 7.98 1.97 -2.39
N GLU A 49 8.01 3.03 -1.60
CA GLU A 49 7.49 3.09 -0.23
C GLU A 49 6.12 3.76 -0.23
N TYR A 50 5.19 3.16 0.49
CA TYR A 50 3.80 3.58 0.66
C TYR A 50 3.56 3.98 2.11
N LYS A 51 2.83 5.07 2.32
CA LYS A 51 2.34 5.50 3.62
C LYS A 51 0.90 5.03 3.76
N LEU A 52 0.68 4.11 4.71
CA LEU A 52 -0.61 3.51 5.00
C LEU A 52 -1.07 3.86 6.42
N PRO A 53 -2.38 3.95 6.67
CA PRO A 53 -2.92 4.02 8.02
C PRO A 53 -2.70 2.69 8.74
N ARG A 54 -2.95 2.69 10.06
CA ARG A 54 -2.84 1.47 10.87
C ARG A 54 -3.91 0.44 10.50
N SER A 55 -5.11 0.91 10.17
CA SER A 55 -6.23 0.06 9.79
C SER A 55 -6.98 0.68 8.61
N VAL A 56 -7.57 -0.15 7.77
CA VAL A 56 -8.47 0.28 6.69
C VAL A 56 -9.80 -0.46 6.85
N THR A 57 -10.89 0.26 6.72
CA THR A 57 -12.24 -0.31 6.63
C THR A 57 -12.75 -0.17 5.20
N ILE A 58 -13.30 -1.25 4.65
CA ILE A 58 -13.91 -1.29 3.32
C ILE A 58 -15.38 -1.66 3.49
N ASP A 59 -16.26 -0.77 3.10
CA ASP A 59 -17.69 -1.05 2.98
C ASP A 59 -17.98 -1.57 1.56
N PHE A 60 -18.23 -2.87 1.42
CA PHE A 60 -18.53 -3.49 0.13
C PHE A 60 -19.92 -3.13 -0.43
N SER A 61 -20.81 -2.57 0.38
CA SER A 61 -22.13 -2.12 -0.09
C SER A 61 -22.06 -0.76 -0.80
N SER A 62 -21.18 0.13 -0.35
CA SER A 62 -21.01 1.48 -0.89
C SER A 62 -19.71 1.69 -1.68
N GLY A 63 -18.74 0.78 -1.54
CA GLY A 63 -17.38 0.94 -2.06
C GLY A 63 -16.54 1.96 -1.28
N LYS A 64 -17.04 2.46 -0.14
CA LYS A 64 -16.33 3.44 0.69
C LYS A 64 -15.13 2.78 1.37
N ILE A 65 -14.00 3.49 1.36
CA ILE A 65 -12.75 3.06 2.00
C ILE A 65 -12.30 4.17 2.94
N ASP A 66 -12.14 3.84 4.22
CA ASP A 66 -11.71 4.77 5.27
C ASP A 66 -10.46 4.23 5.97
N GLY A 67 -9.48 5.11 6.20
CA GLY A 67 -8.28 4.82 6.99
C GLY A 67 -8.43 5.24 8.45
N ILE A 68 -7.93 4.43 9.38
CA ILE A 68 -7.87 4.73 10.81
C ILE A 68 -6.40 4.73 11.26
N GLY A 69 -5.91 5.87 11.75
CA GLY A 69 -4.51 6.09 12.12
C GLY A 69 -3.72 6.86 11.04
N GLU A 70 -2.49 7.28 11.36
CA GLU A 70 -1.75 8.25 10.52
C GLU A 70 -1.35 7.72 9.14
N CYS A 71 -1.76 8.48 8.12
CA CYS A 71 -1.24 8.47 6.76
C CYS A 71 0.00 9.33 6.64
#